data_AF-A0A838R3N2-F1
#
_entry.id   AF-A0A838R3N2-F1
#
_cell.length_a   1.000
_cell.length_b   1.000
_cell.length_c   1.000
_cell.angle_alpha   90.00
_cell.angle_beta   90.00
_cell.angle_gamma   90.00
#
_symmetry.space_group_name_H-M   'P 1'
#
loop_
_entity.id
_entity.type
_entity.pdbx_description
1 polymer ?
#
loop_
_entity_poly.entity_id
_entity_poly.type
_entity_poly.pdbx_seq_one_letter_code
_entity_poly.pdbx_strand_id
1 'polypeptide(L)' 'RRSALCLETQHFPDSPNQSQFPTTVLRPGETYRHTCAYEFGVEGIQES' A
#
# COMPACT_ATOMS: atom_id res chain seq x y z
N ARG A 1 -22.16 0.40 -15.15
CA ARG A 1 -21.31 -0.79 -14.91
C ARG A 1 -20.01 -0.31 -14.24
N ARG A 2 -19.43 -1.04 -13.28
CA ARG A 2 -18.12 -0.70 -12.68
C ARG A 2 -17.04 -1.53 -13.39
N SER A 3 -15.95 -0.88 -13.84
CA SER A 3 -14.96 -1.48 -14.76
C SER A 3 -13.51 -1.26 -14.32
N ALA A 4 -13.30 -0.80 -13.09
CA ALA A 4 -11.98 -0.51 -12.54
C ALA A 4 -11.94 -0.93 -11.07
N LEU A 5 -10.73 -1.00 -10.53
CA LEU A 5 -10.42 -1.35 -9.15
C LEU A 5 -9.47 -0.32 -8.55
N CYS A 6 -9.56 -0.11 -7.23
CA CYS A 6 -8.62 0.67 -6.46
C CYS A 6 -7.73 -0.27 -5.65
N LEU A 7 -6.42 -0.03 -5.68
CA LEU A 7 -5.43 -0.71 -4.84
C LEU A 7 -4.71 0.33 -3.99
N GLU A 8 -5.27 0.58 -2.81
CA GLU A 8 -4.83 1.62 -1.88
C GLU A 8 -3.99 0.98 -0.77
N THR A 9 -2.66 1.05 -0.90
CA THR A 9 -1.76 0.67 0.19
C THR A 9 -1.81 1.75 1.26
N GLN A 10 -2.28 1.38 2.45
CA GLN A 10 -2.41 2.31 3.57
C GLN A 10 -2.38 1.56 4.90
N HIS A 11 -2.32 2.34 5.98
CA HIS A 11 -2.61 1.84 7.33
C HIS A 11 -4.08 1.46 7.45
N PHE A 12 -4.44 0.74 8.51
CA PHE A 12 -5.83 0.34 8.70
C PHE A 12 -6.75 1.58 8.81
N PRO A 13 -7.95 1.52 8.22
CA PRO A 13 -8.96 2.54 8.45
C PRO A 13 -9.18 2.74 9.95
N ASP A 14 -9.36 3.99 10.37
CA ASP A 14 -9.63 4.36 11.77
C ASP A 14 -8.47 4.12 12.77
N SER A 15 -7.24 3.86 12.29
CA SER A 15 -6.07 3.66 13.16
C SER A 15 -5.85 4.71 14.26
N PRO A 16 -6.11 6.02 14.07
CA PRO A 16 -5.98 7.00 15.15
C PRO A 16 -6.91 6.75 16.34
N ASN A 17 -8.08 6.13 16.13
CA ASN A 17 -9.10 5.90 17.15
C ASN A 17 -9.09 4.47 17.70
N GLN A 18 -8.34 3.56 17.08
CA GLN A 18 -8.25 2.15 17.44
C GLN A 18 -6.88 1.87 18.06
N SER A 19 -6.78 1.97 19.38
CA SER A 19 -5.50 1.87 20.11
C SER A 19 -4.78 0.52 19.94
N GLN A 20 -5.49 -0.52 19.51
CA GLN A 20 -4.96 -1.83 19.17
C GLN A 20 -4.36 -1.93 17.77
N PHE A 21 -4.57 -0.93 16.89
CA PHE A 21 -3.96 -0.90 15.55
C PHE A 21 -2.55 -0.30 15.59
N PRO A 22 -1.70 -0.62 14.59
CA PRO A 22 -0.43 0.09 14.42
C PRO A 22 -0.67 1.60 14.37
N THR A 23 0.10 2.36 15.13
CA THR A 23 -0.05 3.81 15.19
C THR A 23 0.30 4.45 13.85
N THR A 24 -0.44 5.50 13.49
CA THR A 24 -0.16 6.37 12.35
C THR A 24 0.49 7.70 12.76
N VAL A 25 0.85 7.85 14.03
CA VAL A 25 1.44 9.09 14.57
C VAL A 25 2.92 9.14 14.21
N LEU A 26 3.34 10.22 13.55
CA LEU A 26 4.73 10.59 13.35
C LEU A 26 5.08 11.75 14.30
N ARG A 27 6.12 11.62 15.10
CA ARG A 27 6.58 12.64 16.05
C ARG A 27 7.73 13.49 15.47
N PRO A 28 7.99 14.68 16.03
CA PRO A 28 9.14 15.50 15.62
C PRO A 28 10.45 14.72 15.67
N GLY A 29 11.23 14.80 14.59
CA GLY A 29 12.50 14.08 14.44
C GLY A 29 12.37 12.65 13.91
N GLU A 30 11.17 12.07 13.86
CA GLU A 30 10.95 10.76 13.25
C GLU A 30 10.88 10.87 11.72
N THR A 31 11.30 9.80 11.04
CA THR A 31 11.20 9.69 9.57
C THR A 31 10.10 8.71 9.20
N TYR A 32 9.10 9.20 8.47
CA TYR A 32 8.12 8.33 7.83
C TYR A 32 8.70 7.67 6.58
N ARG A 33 8.44 6.38 6.40
CA ARG A 33 8.82 5.62 5.20
C ARG A 33 7.70 4.70 4.78
N HIS A 34 7.34 4.75 3.50
CA HIS A 34 6.35 3.88 2.88
C HIS A 34 6.75 3.62 1.44
N THR A 35 6.60 2.38 0.98
CA THR A 35 6.94 1.96 -0.38
C THR A 35 5.76 1.19 -0.95
N CYS A 36 5.34 1.56 -2.15
CA CYS A 36 4.35 0.83 -2.94
C CYS A 36 4.92 0.65 -4.34
N ALA A 37 4.97 -0.59 -4.81
CA ALA A 37 5.50 -0.93 -6.12
C ALA A 37 4.56 -1.92 -6.80
N TYR A 38 4.17 -1.61 -8.04
CA TYR A 38 3.44 -2.51 -8.92
C TYR A 38 4.35 -2.85 -10.09
N GLU A 39 4.71 -4.11 -10.21
CA GLU A 39 5.50 -4.62 -11.32
C GLU A 39 4.62 -5.57 -12.14
N PHE A 40 4.60 -5.34 -13.45
CA PHE A 40 3.83 -6.12 -14.39
C PHE A 40 4.77 -6.69 -15.43
N GLY A 41 4.46 -7.90 -15.87
CA GLY A 41 5.14 -8.57 -16.97
C GLY A 41 4.13 -9.36 -17.79
N VAL A 42 4.59 -9.85 -18.92
CA VAL A 42 3.90 -10.87 -19.71
C VAL A 42 4.80 -12.10 -19.78
N GLU A 43 4.22 -13.27 -19.95
CA GLU A 43 5.00 -14.47 -20.24
C GLU A 43 5.71 -14.29 -21.59
N GLY A 44 7.03 -14.48 -21.60
CA GLY A 44 7.80 -14.41 -22.83
C GLY A 44 7.47 -15.60 -23.73
N ILE A 45 7.21 -15.36 -25.01
CA ILE A 45 7.21 -16.43 -26.01
C ILE A 45 8.65 -16.95 -26.06
N GLN A 46 8.89 -18.16 -25.54
CA GLN A 46 10.08 -18.92 -25.89
C GLN A 46 9.91 -19.36 -27.34
N GLU A 47 10.55 -18.65 -28.28
CA GLU A 47 10.84 -19.20 -29.60
C GLU A 47 11.72 -20.45 -29.39
N SER A 48 11.27 -21.57 -29.95
CA SER A 48 11.97 -22.86 -29.95
C SER A 48 13.30 -22.81 -30.70
#